data_AF-A0A371PES5-F1
#
_entry.id   AF-A0A371PES5-F1
#
_cell.length_a   1.000
_cell.length_b   1.000
_cell.length_c   1.000
_cell.angle_alpha   90.00
_cell.angle_beta   90.00
_cell.angle_gamma   90.00
#
_symmetry.space_group_name_H-M   'P 1'
#
loop_
_entity.id
_entity.type
_entity.pdbx_description
1 polymer ?
#
loop_
_entity_poly.entity_id
_entity_poly.type
_entity_poly.pdbx_seq_one_letter_code
_entity_poly.pdbx_strand_id
1 'polypeptide(L)'
;MDTFAINPVLFEIGSFSIKWYGLILGLGALAGLMLAVQEGKRFGIKPDFFMDLLLLGAPSAIIVARIYYVAFKWEDYKDNPLSVFKIWEGGIAIYGAIIGAFICGIIYARYKGYRFLRIADIAVPSILVGQMIGRWGNFMNQEAYGGPVSEDFLRNTLHIPSFIVNHMFIVDSAIPEGAFRHPAFLYESLWSLVGLAVLFIIRRQKFIRVGEMTAAYFIWYSIGRFFIEALRTDSLAFMGPSWLASMMNGLWAPMSGLFDKGFLDPAYGNIRISQLLALLLIIAAIIFIIVRRVTGKADVRYSDPIVTTKPERNGLTADGQEIAAEAGAGKDKK
;
A
#
# COMPACT_ATOMS: atom_id res chain seq x y z
N MET A 1 22.95 -29.03 -5.03
CA MET A 1 21.70 -28.96 -4.24
C MET A 1 20.72 -28.23 -5.11
N ASP A 2 19.67 -28.91 -5.57
CA ASP A 2 18.60 -28.24 -6.30
C ASP A 2 18.02 -27.18 -5.38
N THR A 3 18.15 -25.91 -5.76
CA THR A 3 17.60 -24.82 -4.98
C THR A 3 16.09 -24.97 -5.01
N PHE A 4 15.46 -25.20 -3.85
CA PHE A 4 14.00 -25.17 -3.69
C PHE A 4 13.39 -23.79 -3.99
N ALA A 5 14.23 -22.81 -4.35
CA ALA A 5 13.85 -21.46 -4.71
C ALA A 5 13.27 -21.40 -6.13
N ILE A 6 12.11 -20.77 -6.25
CA ILE A 6 11.49 -20.45 -7.53
C ILE A 6 12.34 -19.39 -8.24
N ASN A 7 12.54 -19.55 -9.54
CA ASN A 7 13.27 -18.57 -10.33
C ASN A 7 12.49 -17.22 -10.38
N PRO A 8 13.09 -16.08 -9.99
CA PRO A 8 12.45 -14.77 -10.08
C PRO A 8 12.21 -14.29 -11.52
N VAL A 9 12.93 -14.87 -12.50
CA VAL A 9 12.74 -14.62 -13.93
C VAL A 9 11.59 -15.48 -14.45
N LEU A 10 10.59 -14.83 -15.03
CA LEU A 10 9.43 -15.45 -15.64
C LEU A 10 9.80 -16.07 -17.00
N PHE A 11 10.40 -15.27 -17.88
CA PHE A 11 11.04 -15.71 -19.13
C PHE A 11 11.98 -14.62 -19.65
N GLU A 12 12.80 -14.98 -20.63
CA GLU A 12 13.77 -14.08 -21.26
C GLU A 12 13.41 -13.85 -22.73
N ILE A 13 13.51 -12.60 -23.18
CA ILE A 13 13.45 -12.22 -24.60
C ILE A 13 14.80 -11.60 -24.96
N GLY A 14 15.70 -12.38 -25.56
CA GLY A 14 17.06 -11.93 -25.87
C GLY A 14 17.81 -11.56 -24.59
N SER A 15 18.29 -10.31 -24.49
CA SER A 15 18.97 -9.79 -23.29
C SER A 15 18.02 -9.22 -22.22
N PHE A 16 16.70 -9.25 -22.45
CA PHE A 16 15.71 -8.71 -21.52
C PHE A 16 15.06 -9.83 -20.71
N SER A 17 15.35 -9.86 -19.41
CA SER A 17 14.70 -10.77 -18.47
C SER A 17 13.42 -10.15 -17.91
N ILE A 18 12.28 -10.79 -18.16
CA ILE A 18 10.99 -10.39 -17.58
C ILE A 18 10.84 -11.07 -16.22
N LYS A 19 10.60 -10.29 -15.16
CA LYS A 19 10.49 -10.79 -13.79
C LYS A 19 9.04 -10.99 -13.36
N TRP A 20 8.80 -12.01 -12.53
CA TRP A 20 7.50 -12.24 -11.89
C TRP A 20 6.99 -11.02 -11.13
N TYR A 21 7.90 -10.30 -10.48
CA TYR A 21 7.58 -9.09 -9.71
C TYR A 21 6.80 -8.06 -10.54
N GLY A 22 7.22 -7.79 -11.78
CA GLY A 22 6.57 -6.83 -12.66
C GLY A 22 5.16 -7.28 -13.09
N LEU A 23 5.01 -8.57 -13.42
CA LEU A 23 3.71 -9.15 -13.75
C LEU A 23 2.74 -9.07 -12.56
N ILE A 24 3.20 -9.45 -11.36
CA ILE A 24 2.38 -9.43 -10.14
C ILE A 24 1.95 -8.00 -9.79
N LEU A 25 2.84 -7.01 -9.90
CA LEU A 25 2.47 -5.61 -9.71
C LEU A 25 1.43 -5.15 -10.74
N GLY A 26 1.58 -5.54 -12.01
CA GLY A 26 0.60 -5.25 -13.06
C GLY A 26 -0.78 -5.86 -12.76
N LEU A 27 -0.82 -7.11 -12.32
CA LEU A 27 -2.05 -7.79 -11.91
C LEU A 27 -2.66 -7.14 -10.66
N GLY A 28 -1.84 -6.72 -9.69
CA GLY A 28 -2.29 -5.98 -8.51
C GLY A 28 -2.92 -4.64 -8.87
N ALA A 29 -2.30 -3.89 -9.78
CA ALA A 29 -2.85 -2.64 -10.29
C ALA A 29 -4.17 -2.85 -11.06
N LEU A 30 -4.24 -3.89 -11.90
CA LEU A 30 -5.45 -4.25 -12.64
C LEU A 30 -6.60 -4.65 -11.69
N ALA A 31 -6.33 -5.50 -10.70
CA ALA A 31 -7.32 -5.91 -9.71
C ALA A 31 -7.81 -4.71 -8.88
N GLY A 32 -6.89 -3.82 -8.47
CA GLY A 32 -7.23 -2.57 -7.81
C GLY A 32 -8.13 -1.67 -8.68
N LEU A 33 -7.79 -1.50 -9.96
CA LEU A 33 -8.59 -0.74 -10.92
C LEU A 33 -10.00 -1.33 -11.07
N MET A 34 -10.11 -2.64 -11.27
CA MET A 34 -11.40 -3.33 -11.38
C MET A 34 -12.29 -3.08 -10.16
N LEU A 35 -11.71 -3.18 -8.96
CA LEU A 35 -12.44 -2.88 -7.73
C LEU A 35 -12.80 -1.39 -7.64
N ALA A 36 -11.91 -0.48 -8.06
CA ALA A 36 -12.15 0.96 -7.99
C ALA A 36 -13.31 1.36 -8.93
N VAL A 37 -13.35 0.78 -10.12
CA VAL A 37 -14.45 0.93 -11.08
C VAL A 37 -15.75 0.37 -10.48
N GLN A 38 -15.72 -0.81 -9.86
CA GLN A 38 -16.89 -1.41 -9.26
C GLN A 38 -17.44 -0.56 -8.09
N GLU A 39 -16.55 -0.04 -7.24
CA GLU A 39 -16.93 0.85 -6.14
C GLU A 39 -17.43 2.21 -6.65
N GLY A 40 -16.79 2.77 -7.67
CA GLY A 40 -17.21 4.01 -8.31
C GLY A 40 -18.59 3.93 -8.95
N LYS A 41 -18.92 2.81 -9.60
CA LYS A 41 -20.26 2.55 -10.17
C LYS A 41 -21.37 2.63 -9.12
N ARG A 42 -21.09 2.27 -7.85
CA ARG A 42 -22.07 2.39 -6.75
C ARG A 42 -22.49 3.83 -6.47
N PHE A 43 -21.63 4.79 -6.82
CA PHE A 43 -21.86 6.22 -6.67
C PHE A 43 -22.09 6.93 -8.02
N GLY A 44 -22.36 6.19 -9.10
CA GLY A 44 -22.62 6.76 -10.43
C GLY A 44 -21.39 7.34 -11.14
N ILE A 45 -20.17 7.04 -10.69
CA ILE A 45 -18.94 7.48 -11.37
C ILE A 45 -18.66 6.55 -12.55
N LYS A 46 -18.39 7.14 -13.72
CA LYS A 46 -18.07 6.39 -14.95
C LYS A 46 -16.76 5.61 -14.79
N PRO A 47 -16.64 4.39 -15.36
CA PRO A 47 -15.41 3.60 -15.34
C PRO A 47 -14.18 4.36 -15.85
N ASP A 48 -14.36 5.15 -16.92
CA ASP A 48 -13.31 5.94 -17.57
C ASP A 48 -12.57 6.86 -16.59
N PHE A 49 -13.27 7.38 -15.58
CA PHE A 49 -12.65 8.20 -14.54
C PHE A 49 -11.52 7.47 -13.82
N PHE A 50 -11.71 6.20 -13.45
CA PHE A 50 -10.68 5.42 -12.73
C PHE A 50 -9.60 4.91 -13.67
N MET A 51 -9.95 4.60 -14.93
CA MET A 51 -8.99 4.23 -15.96
C MET A 51 -8.03 5.38 -16.25
N ASP A 52 -8.57 6.57 -16.52
CA ASP A 52 -7.80 7.81 -16.69
C ASP A 52 -6.96 8.13 -15.45
N LEU A 53 -7.54 7.99 -14.24
CA LEU A 53 -6.80 8.23 -13.00
C LEU A 53 -5.59 7.30 -12.86
N LEU A 54 -5.70 6.03 -13.27
CA LEU A 54 -4.56 5.12 -13.30
C LEU A 54 -3.55 5.49 -14.41
N LEU A 55 -4.05 5.79 -15.62
CA LEU A 55 -3.22 6.14 -16.78
C LEU A 55 -2.45 7.44 -16.59
N LEU A 56 -2.98 8.39 -15.82
CA LEU A 56 -2.29 9.61 -15.44
C LEU A 56 -1.45 9.42 -14.17
N GLY A 57 -2.00 8.68 -13.19
CA GLY A 57 -1.40 8.48 -11.88
C GLY A 57 -0.12 7.65 -11.92
N ALA A 58 -0.10 6.54 -12.65
CA ALA A 58 1.07 5.66 -12.70
C ALA A 58 2.30 6.34 -13.36
N PRO A 59 2.20 6.99 -14.53
CA PRO A 59 3.31 7.77 -15.09
C PRO A 59 3.73 8.92 -14.17
N SER A 60 2.77 9.65 -13.59
CA SER A 60 3.08 10.73 -12.64
C SER A 60 3.87 10.23 -11.43
N ALA A 61 3.50 9.05 -10.90
CA ALA A 61 4.23 8.41 -9.81
C ALA A 61 5.67 8.08 -10.23
N ILE A 62 5.88 7.46 -11.39
CA ILE A 62 7.22 7.10 -11.88
C ILE A 62 8.09 8.35 -12.10
N ILE A 63 7.54 9.39 -12.73
CA ILE A 63 8.26 10.65 -13.00
C ILE A 63 8.71 11.29 -11.68
N VAL A 64 7.79 11.47 -10.73
CA VAL A 64 8.12 12.12 -9.45
C VAL A 64 9.02 11.22 -8.58
N ALA A 65 8.86 9.90 -8.64
CA ALA A 65 9.76 8.96 -7.98
C ALA A 65 11.21 9.10 -8.47
N ARG A 66 11.39 9.29 -9.79
CA ARG A 66 12.72 9.50 -10.36
C ARG A 66 13.29 10.85 -10.00
N ILE A 67 12.50 11.93 -10.10
CA ILE A 67 12.91 13.28 -9.68
C ILE A 67 13.35 13.26 -8.21
N TYR A 68 12.55 12.62 -7.35
CA TYR A 68 12.86 12.49 -5.93
C TYR A 68 14.18 11.73 -5.71
N TYR A 69 14.37 10.57 -6.37
CA TYR A 69 15.61 9.80 -6.23
C TYR A 69 16.84 10.60 -6.65
N VAL A 70 16.79 11.25 -7.82
CA VAL A 70 17.90 12.04 -8.37
C VAL A 70 18.22 13.23 -7.47
N ALA A 71 17.21 13.90 -6.90
CA ALA A 71 17.44 15.02 -5.98
C ALA A 71 18.25 14.60 -4.74
N PHE A 72 18.01 13.40 -4.19
CA PHE A 72 18.76 12.87 -3.04
C PHE A 72 20.12 12.28 -3.41
N LYS A 73 20.33 11.94 -4.69
CA LYS A 73 21.57 11.36 -5.22
C LYS A 73 22.29 12.27 -6.20
N TRP A 74 22.07 13.59 -6.09
CA TRP A 74 22.50 14.57 -7.10
C TRP A 74 23.99 14.46 -7.49
N GLU A 75 24.85 14.16 -6.51
CA GLU A 75 26.29 13.98 -6.73
C GLU A 75 26.62 12.89 -7.77
N ASP A 76 25.78 11.85 -7.90
CA ASP A 76 25.96 10.76 -8.86
C ASP A 76 25.54 11.16 -10.30
N TYR A 77 24.79 12.26 -10.44
CA TYR A 77 24.17 12.69 -11.71
C TYR A 77 24.73 13.99 -12.28
N LYS A 78 25.40 14.81 -11.46
CA LYS A 78 25.88 16.15 -11.86
C LYS A 78 26.81 16.13 -13.08
N ASP A 79 27.61 15.08 -13.23
CA ASP A 79 28.60 14.94 -14.30
C ASP A 79 28.04 14.27 -15.57
N ASN A 80 26.82 13.71 -15.50
CA ASN A 80 26.13 13.14 -16.66
C ASN A 80 24.60 13.29 -16.53
N PRO A 81 24.04 14.49 -16.82
CA PRO A 81 22.61 14.76 -16.62
C PRO A 81 21.66 13.86 -17.42
N LEU A 82 22.12 13.23 -18.52
CA LEU A 82 21.30 12.32 -19.32
C LEU A 82 21.01 11.00 -18.59
N SER A 83 21.81 10.61 -17.59
CA SER A 83 21.55 9.40 -16.78
C SER A 83 20.28 9.52 -15.93
N VAL A 84 19.75 10.73 -15.74
CA VAL A 84 18.47 10.99 -15.05
C VAL A 84 17.30 10.25 -15.73
N PHE A 85 17.32 10.07 -17.05
CA PHE A 85 16.24 9.39 -17.78
C PHE A 85 16.34 7.86 -17.78
N LYS A 86 17.48 7.31 -17.33
CA LYS A 86 17.75 5.87 -17.35
C LYS A 86 17.07 5.15 -16.19
N ILE A 87 15.75 5.05 -16.23
CA ILE A 87 14.94 4.39 -15.21
C ILE A 87 15.14 2.86 -15.18
N TRP A 88 15.63 2.27 -16.28
CA TRP A 88 15.93 0.85 -16.39
C TRP A 88 17.20 0.43 -15.63
N GLU A 89 18.07 1.39 -15.28
CA GLU A 89 19.22 1.16 -14.39
C GLU A 89 18.80 1.15 -12.91
N GLY A 90 17.49 1.28 -12.62
CA GLY A 90 16.94 1.39 -11.27
C GLY A 90 16.83 2.83 -10.79
N GLY A 91 16.84 3.04 -9.46
CA GLY A 91 16.79 4.37 -8.85
C GLY A 91 15.40 5.02 -8.87
N ILE A 92 14.43 4.34 -8.26
CA ILE A 92 13.07 4.83 -8.06
C ILE A 92 12.81 4.90 -6.55
N ALA A 93 12.46 6.08 -6.04
CA ALA A 93 12.15 6.27 -4.63
C ALA A 93 10.64 6.17 -4.38
N ILE A 94 10.23 5.25 -3.49
CA ILE A 94 8.82 5.00 -3.18
C ILE A 94 8.08 6.25 -2.65
N TYR A 95 8.76 7.09 -1.86
CA TYR A 95 8.17 8.33 -1.36
C TYR A 95 7.81 9.29 -2.49
N GLY A 96 8.69 9.42 -3.51
CA GLY A 96 8.38 10.22 -4.69
C GLY A 96 7.22 9.64 -5.50
N ALA A 97 7.11 8.31 -5.60
CA ALA A 97 5.98 7.66 -6.26
C ALA A 97 4.64 7.99 -5.58
N ILE A 98 4.61 7.91 -4.24
CA ILE A 98 3.41 8.25 -3.44
C ILE A 98 3.04 9.72 -3.62
N ILE A 99 4.01 10.63 -3.55
CA ILE A 99 3.79 12.08 -3.74
C ILE A 99 3.23 12.36 -5.14
N GLY A 100 3.84 11.79 -6.18
CA GLY A 100 3.41 11.98 -7.57
C GLY A 100 2.00 11.46 -7.82
N ALA A 101 1.68 10.26 -7.33
CA ALA A 101 0.33 9.69 -7.42
C ALA A 101 -0.69 10.55 -6.67
N PHE A 102 -0.36 11.02 -5.46
CA PHE A 102 -1.25 11.82 -4.64
C PHE A 102 -1.57 13.18 -5.26
N ILE A 103 -0.54 13.90 -5.74
CA ILE A 103 -0.71 15.20 -6.42
C ILE A 103 -1.55 15.02 -7.68
N CYS A 104 -1.23 14.02 -8.50
CA CYS A 104 -1.99 13.71 -9.72
C CYS A 104 -3.46 13.42 -9.40
N GLY A 105 -3.74 12.59 -8.38
CA GLY A 105 -5.09 12.28 -7.94
C GLY A 105 -5.88 13.51 -7.47
N ILE A 106 -5.25 14.43 -6.73
CA ILE A 106 -5.90 15.69 -6.32
C ILE A 106 -6.25 16.55 -7.53
N ILE A 107 -5.28 16.76 -8.43
CA ILE A 107 -5.46 17.59 -9.62
C ILE A 107 -6.54 17.00 -10.52
N TYR A 108 -6.47 15.70 -10.82
CA TYR A 108 -7.41 15.04 -11.71
C TYR A 108 -8.82 14.99 -11.13
N ALA A 109 -8.99 14.63 -9.85
CA ALA A 109 -10.30 14.63 -9.21
C ALA A 109 -10.96 16.02 -9.25
N ARG A 110 -10.21 17.08 -8.93
CA ARG A 110 -10.71 18.48 -9.02
C ARG A 110 -10.95 18.93 -10.45
N TYR A 111 -10.12 18.48 -11.39
CA TYR A 111 -10.30 18.75 -12.82
C TYR A 111 -11.62 18.20 -13.33
N LYS A 112 -12.02 16.99 -12.89
CA LYS A 112 -13.30 16.34 -13.20
C LYS A 112 -14.47 16.76 -12.29
N GLY A 113 -14.27 17.69 -11.36
CA GLY A 113 -15.35 18.23 -10.52
C GLY A 113 -15.74 17.37 -9.32
N TYR A 114 -14.89 16.41 -8.93
CA TYR A 114 -15.09 15.57 -7.74
C TYR A 114 -14.28 16.07 -6.55
N ARG A 115 -14.84 15.91 -5.34
CA ARG A 115 -14.12 16.14 -4.08
C ARG A 115 -13.10 15.02 -3.89
N PHE A 116 -11.81 15.36 -3.81
CA PHE A 116 -10.73 14.38 -3.68
C PHE A 116 -10.95 13.34 -2.57
N LEU A 117 -11.39 13.77 -1.37
CA LEU A 117 -11.65 12.84 -0.26
C LEU A 117 -12.73 11.80 -0.56
N ARG A 118 -13.72 12.12 -1.42
CA ARG A 118 -14.72 11.13 -1.86
C ARG A 118 -14.09 10.07 -2.74
N ILE A 119 -13.24 10.50 -3.67
CA ILE A 119 -12.50 9.59 -4.56
C ILE A 119 -11.52 8.74 -3.76
N ALA A 120 -10.80 9.33 -2.80
CA ALA A 120 -9.90 8.61 -1.92
C ALA A 120 -10.62 7.52 -1.12
N ASP A 121 -11.77 7.85 -0.50
CA ASP A 121 -12.58 6.88 0.24
C ASP A 121 -13.07 5.71 -0.61
N ILE A 122 -13.35 5.95 -1.90
CA ILE A 122 -13.73 4.91 -2.87
C ILE A 122 -12.51 4.06 -3.26
N ALA A 123 -11.33 4.68 -3.36
CA ALA A 123 -10.11 4.03 -3.85
C ALA A 123 -9.37 3.22 -2.78
N VAL A 124 -9.51 3.52 -1.48
CA VAL A 124 -8.71 2.83 -0.44
C VAL A 124 -8.88 1.30 -0.39
N PRO A 125 -10.06 0.69 -0.62
CA PRO A 125 -10.16 -0.78 -0.72
C PRO A 125 -9.33 -1.32 -1.90
N SER A 126 -9.30 -0.60 -3.02
CA SER A 126 -8.51 -0.96 -4.21
C SER A 126 -7.01 -0.85 -4.00
N ILE A 127 -6.55 0.16 -3.27
CA ILE A 127 -5.14 0.30 -2.89
C ILE A 127 -4.69 -0.92 -2.08
N LEU A 128 -5.54 -1.35 -1.15
CA LEU A 128 -5.25 -2.47 -0.27
C LEU A 128 -5.24 -3.82 -1.02
N VAL A 129 -6.07 -3.98 -2.06
CA VAL A 129 -5.97 -5.12 -3.00
C VAL A 129 -4.64 -5.10 -3.77
N GLY A 130 -4.24 -3.93 -4.27
CA GLY A 130 -2.95 -3.78 -4.95
C GLY A 130 -1.77 -4.13 -4.03
N GLN A 131 -1.82 -3.72 -2.77
CA GLN A 131 -0.84 -4.11 -1.75
C GLN A 131 -0.85 -5.62 -1.51
N MET A 132 -2.02 -6.21 -1.27
CA MET A 132 -2.19 -7.64 -1.02
C MET A 132 -1.55 -8.50 -2.13
N ILE A 133 -1.82 -8.17 -3.39
CA ILE A 133 -1.26 -8.91 -4.54
C ILE A 133 0.21 -8.58 -4.72
N GLY A 134 0.59 -7.30 -4.61
CA GLY A 134 1.97 -6.85 -4.82
C GLY A 134 2.99 -7.52 -3.90
N ARG A 135 2.60 -7.91 -2.68
CA ARG A 135 3.48 -8.64 -1.74
C ARG A 135 3.97 -9.98 -2.28
N TRP A 136 3.22 -10.63 -3.16
CA TRP A 136 3.68 -11.85 -3.82
C TRP A 136 4.85 -11.60 -4.76
N GLY A 137 5.08 -10.35 -5.20
CA GLY A 137 6.33 -9.98 -5.86
C GLY A 137 7.52 -10.16 -4.93
N ASN A 138 7.42 -9.71 -3.68
CA ASN A 138 8.49 -9.88 -2.69
C ASN A 138 8.78 -11.35 -2.40
N PHE A 139 7.75 -12.20 -2.40
CA PHE A 139 7.91 -13.65 -2.32
C PHE A 139 8.77 -14.18 -3.46
N MET A 140 8.41 -13.88 -4.72
CA MET A 140 9.14 -14.37 -5.89
C MET A 140 10.59 -13.86 -5.98
N ASN A 141 10.86 -12.68 -5.43
CA ASN A 141 12.21 -12.09 -5.36
C ASN A 141 13.00 -12.55 -4.12
N GLN A 142 12.39 -13.29 -3.18
CA GLN A 142 12.96 -13.58 -1.86
C GLN A 142 13.51 -12.32 -1.18
N GLU A 143 12.70 -11.27 -1.08
CA GLU A 143 13.07 -10.00 -0.44
C GLU A 143 12.06 -9.59 0.64
N ALA A 144 12.41 -8.60 1.47
CA ALA A 144 11.54 -8.04 2.50
C ALA A 144 10.96 -9.08 3.49
N TYR A 145 11.70 -10.16 3.75
CA TYR A 145 11.34 -11.25 4.66
C TYR A 145 11.69 -10.91 6.12
N GLY A 146 11.20 -11.74 7.05
CA GLY A 146 11.48 -11.59 8.48
C GLY A 146 12.71 -12.34 8.97
N GLY A 147 12.97 -12.31 10.27
CA GLY A 147 14.07 -13.01 10.92
C GLY A 147 14.09 -14.53 10.68
N PRO A 148 15.21 -15.20 11.04
CA PRO A 148 15.29 -16.67 11.03
C PRO A 148 14.19 -17.30 11.89
N VAL A 149 13.65 -18.42 11.44
CA VAL A 149 12.62 -19.20 12.14
C VAL A 149 12.82 -20.69 11.86
N SER A 150 12.34 -21.57 12.72
CA SER A 150 12.42 -23.01 12.46
C SER A 150 11.42 -23.43 11.37
N GLU A 151 11.80 -24.47 10.60
CA GLU A 151 10.89 -25.09 9.63
C GLU A 151 9.62 -25.64 10.30
N ASP A 152 9.79 -26.25 11.47
CA ASP A 152 8.71 -26.80 12.29
C ASP A 152 7.68 -25.74 12.65
N PHE A 153 8.11 -24.53 13.02
CA PHE A 153 7.18 -23.43 13.28
C PHE A 153 6.37 -23.07 12.03
N LEU A 154 7.00 -23.00 10.85
CA LEU A 154 6.28 -22.68 9.62
C LEU A 154 5.27 -23.77 9.22
N ARG A 155 5.63 -25.04 9.36
CA ARG A 155 4.80 -26.17 8.93
C ARG A 155 3.75 -26.60 9.94
N ASN A 156 4.12 -26.69 11.21
CA ASN A 156 3.31 -27.31 12.26
C ASN A 156 2.64 -26.28 13.18
N THR A 157 3.23 -25.08 13.34
CA THR A 157 2.56 -24.00 14.09
C THR A 157 1.70 -23.15 13.16
N LEU A 158 2.28 -22.64 12.07
CA LEU A 158 1.57 -21.77 11.13
C LEU A 158 0.81 -22.50 10.02
N HIS A 159 1.01 -23.82 9.86
CA HIS A 159 0.33 -24.64 8.85
C HIS A 159 0.49 -24.11 7.42
N ILE A 160 1.68 -23.59 7.10
CA ILE A 160 1.95 -22.97 5.81
C ILE A 160 2.22 -24.06 4.76
N PRO A 161 1.63 -23.95 3.54
CA PRO A 161 1.87 -24.89 2.46
C PRO A 161 3.36 -25.04 2.09
N SER A 162 3.78 -26.26 1.76
CA SER A 162 5.18 -26.59 1.47
C SER A 162 5.84 -25.70 0.43
N PHE A 163 5.13 -25.28 -0.62
CA PHE A 163 5.73 -24.44 -1.66
C PHE A 163 6.17 -23.07 -1.13
N ILE A 164 5.45 -22.51 -0.15
CA ILE A 164 5.85 -21.26 0.51
C ILE A 164 7.01 -21.54 1.45
N VAL A 165 6.89 -22.54 2.32
CA VAL A 165 7.95 -22.87 3.30
C VAL A 165 9.29 -23.12 2.60
N ASN A 166 9.27 -23.93 1.54
CA ASN A 166 10.45 -24.26 0.74
C ASN A 166 11.07 -23.01 0.09
N HIS A 167 10.24 -22.08 -0.41
CA HIS A 167 10.74 -20.84 -0.99
C HIS A 167 11.18 -19.81 0.08
N MET A 168 10.79 -20.00 1.34
CA MET A 168 11.27 -19.18 2.46
C MET A 168 12.59 -19.70 3.06
N PHE A 169 13.17 -20.76 2.52
CA PHE A 169 14.58 -21.08 2.76
C PHE A 169 15.45 -20.14 1.91
N ILE A 170 16.11 -19.19 2.57
CA ILE A 170 16.84 -18.11 1.91
C ILE A 170 18.29 -18.15 2.32
N VAL A 171 19.17 -18.11 1.32
CA VAL A 171 20.61 -17.94 1.47
C VAL A 171 20.95 -16.50 1.15
N ASP A 172 21.53 -15.77 2.11
CA ASP A 172 21.88 -14.37 1.96
C ASP A 172 23.25 -14.10 2.60
N SER A 173 23.75 -12.87 2.46
CA SER A 173 25.06 -12.49 2.99
C SER A 173 25.16 -12.53 4.52
N ALA A 174 24.03 -12.47 5.23
CA ALA A 174 24.00 -12.54 6.69
C ALA A 174 24.04 -14.00 7.17
N ILE A 175 23.47 -14.94 6.42
CA ILE A 175 23.46 -16.38 6.71
C ILE A 175 23.82 -17.18 5.44
N PRO A 176 25.12 -17.38 5.15
CA PRO A 176 25.60 -18.07 3.93
C PRO A 176 25.18 -19.53 3.82
N GLU A 177 24.93 -20.20 4.96
CA GLU A 177 24.41 -21.57 5.02
C GLU A 177 22.90 -21.66 4.71
N GLY A 178 22.21 -20.52 4.72
CA GLY A 178 20.77 -20.42 4.55
C GLY A 178 19.95 -20.71 5.81
N ALA A 179 18.79 -20.06 5.90
CA ALA A 179 17.83 -20.29 6.96
C ALA A 179 16.39 -20.12 6.46
N PHE A 180 15.45 -20.79 7.11
CA PHE A 180 14.04 -20.47 6.94
C PHE A 180 13.75 -19.09 7.55
N ARG A 181 13.02 -18.27 6.82
CA ARG A 181 12.67 -16.90 7.22
C ARG A 181 11.16 -16.77 7.43
N HIS A 182 10.76 -15.87 8.31
CA HIS A 182 9.34 -15.53 8.42
C HIS A 182 8.81 -14.95 7.09
N PRO A 183 7.70 -15.48 6.53
CA PRO A 183 7.09 -14.99 5.29
C PRO A 183 6.32 -13.68 5.52
N ALA A 184 7.04 -12.58 5.71
CA ALA A 184 6.43 -11.26 5.92
C ALA A 184 5.46 -10.88 4.79
N PHE A 185 5.75 -11.28 3.54
CA PHE A 185 4.83 -11.09 2.41
C PHE A 185 3.44 -11.69 2.68
N LEU A 186 3.38 -12.88 3.29
CA LEU A 186 2.14 -13.60 3.57
C LEU A 186 1.40 -12.92 4.70
N TYR A 187 2.12 -12.49 5.74
CA TYR A 187 1.53 -11.74 6.86
C TYR A 187 0.93 -10.42 6.36
N GLU A 188 1.64 -9.66 5.51
CA GLU A 188 1.14 -8.41 4.93
C GLU A 188 -0.03 -8.66 3.97
N SER A 189 0.00 -9.77 3.20
CA SER A 189 -1.09 -10.16 2.29
C SER A 189 -2.36 -10.52 3.06
N LEU A 190 -2.24 -11.34 4.11
CA LEU A 190 -3.37 -11.74 4.96
C LEU A 190 -3.90 -10.55 5.76
N TRP A 191 -3.03 -9.69 6.30
CA TRP A 191 -3.43 -8.45 6.96
C TRP A 191 -4.21 -7.52 6.04
N SER A 192 -3.79 -7.42 4.78
CA SER A 192 -4.53 -6.70 3.74
C SER A 192 -5.86 -7.39 3.43
N LEU A 193 -5.93 -8.72 3.33
CA LEU A 193 -7.21 -9.41 3.13
C LEU A 193 -8.22 -9.11 4.26
N VAL A 194 -7.77 -9.19 5.52
CA VAL A 194 -8.61 -8.84 6.68
C VAL A 194 -8.98 -7.36 6.65
N GLY A 195 -8.05 -6.48 6.29
CA GLY A 195 -8.32 -5.05 6.12
C GLY A 195 -9.38 -4.76 5.08
N LEU A 196 -9.39 -5.49 3.97
CA LEU A 196 -10.40 -5.36 2.94
C LEU A 196 -11.78 -5.73 3.47
N ALA A 197 -11.88 -6.84 4.21
CA ALA A 197 -13.10 -7.24 4.88
C ALA A 197 -13.58 -6.19 5.89
N VAL A 198 -12.67 -5.66 6.71
CA VAL A 198 -12.96 -4.61 7.69
C VAL A 198 -13.47 -3.33 7.00
N LEU A 199 -12.80 -2.85 5.96
CA LEU A 199 -13.25 -1.68 5.19
C LEU A 199 -14.62 -1.95 4.56
N PHE A 200 -14.89 -3.16 4.08
CA PHE A 200 -16.20 -3.53 3.54
C PHE A 200 -17.31 -3.64 4.58
N ILE A 201 -16.99 -3.90 5.85
CA ILE A 201 -17.92 -3.84 6.97
C ILE A 201 -18.15 -2.39 7.40
N ILE A 202 -17.08 -1.60 7.55
CA ILE A 202 -17.13 -0.20 7.97
C ILE A 202 -17.94 0.62 6.96
N ARG A 203 -17.72 0.45 5.65
CA ARG A 203 -18.42 1.22 4.61
C ARG A 203 -19.94 1.07 4.62
N ARG A 204 -20.48 0.00 5.24
CA ARG A 204 -21.92 -0.26 5.38
C ARG A 204 -22.53 0.47 6.57
N GLN A 205 -21.70 1.05 7.43
CA GLN A 205 -22.16 1.76 8.63
C GLN A 205 -22.62 3.18 8.29
N LYS A 206 -23.85 3.51 8.68
CA LYS A 206 -24.50 4.80 8.35
C LYS A 206 -23.84 6.02 8.99
N PHE A 207 -23.01 5.82 10.01
CA PHE A 207 -22.36 6.92 10.73
C PHE A 207 -21.04 7.39 10.09
N ILE A 208 -20.53 6.66 9.09
CA ILE A 208 -19.25 6.98 8.44
C ILE A 208 -19.39 8.23 7.59
N ARG A 209 -18.43 9.14 7.73
CA ARG A 209 -18.36 10.41 7.02
C ARG A 209 -17.29 10.37 5.94
N VAL A 210 -17.39 11.29 4.99
CA VAL A 210 -16.38 11.46 3.93
C VAL A 210 -15.01 11.71 4.55
N GLY A 211 -13.98 11.03 4.09
CA GLY A 211 -12.59 11.00 4.56
C GLY A 211 -12.30 9.94 5.62
N GLU A 212 -13.32 9.34 6.23
CA GLU A 212 -13.12 8.37 7.32
C GLU A 212 -12.81 6.97 6.84
N MET A 213 -13.24 6.59 5.63
CA MET A 213 -12.79 5.35 5.00
C MET A 213 -11.28 5.41 4.73
N THR A 214 -10.80 6.55 4.21
CA THR A 214 -9.38 6.79 4.00
C THR A 214 -8.60 6.76 5.33
N ALA A 215 -9.12 7.41 6.38
CA ALA A 215 -8.50 7.38 7.70
C ALA A 215 -8.49 5.96 8.31
N ALA A 216 -9.58 5.20 8.16
CA ALA A 216 -9.67 3.81 8.60
C ALA A 216 -8.65 2.92 7.88
N TYR A 217 -8.44 3.12 6.58
CA TYR A 217 -7.38 2.45 5.82
C TYR A 217 -5.99 2.76 6.39
N PHE A 218 -5.67 4.04 6.66
CA PHE A 218 -4.38 4.41 7.23
C PHE A 218 -4.17 3.81 8.62
N ILE A 219 -5.19 3.83 9.48
CA ILE A 219 -5.14 3.20 10.80
C ILE A 219 -4.87 1.69 10.65
N TRP A 220 -5.67 1.01 9.83
CA TRP A 220 -5.55 -0.44 9.65
C TRP A 220 -4.20 -0.85 9.08
N TYR A 221 -3.79 -0.23 7.97
CA TYR A 221 -2.51 -0.50 7.33
C TYR A 221 -1.35 -0.23 8.30
N SER A 222 -1.38 0.89 9.02
CA SER A 222 -0.32 1.25 9.97
C SER A 222 -0.25 0.31 11.17
N ILE A 223 -1.37 -0.23 11.67
CA ILE A 223 -1.34 -1.25 12.72
C ILE A 223 -0.54 -2.48 12.24
N GLY A 224 -0.89 -3.03 11.07
CA GLY A 224 -0.15 -4.16 10.50
C GLY A 224 1.31 -3.83 10.22
N ARG A 225 1.57 -2.64 9.64
CA ARG A 225 2.92 -2.14 9.36
C ARG A 225 3.75 -2.07 10.63
N PHE A 226 3.19 -1.60 11.75
CA PHE A 226 3.90 -1.50 13.02
C PHE A 226 4.35 -2.88 13.53
N PHE A 227 3.48 -3.88 13.51
CA PHE A 227 3.80 -5.21 14.05
C PHE A 227 4.69 -6.03 13.10
N ILE A 228 4.37 -6.05 11.81
CA ILE A 228 5.10 -6.87 10.81
C ILE A 228 6.50 -6.30 10.53
N GLU A 229 6.67 -4.98 10.51
CA GLU A 229 7.98 -4.36 10.29
C GLU A 229 9.00 -4.78 11.36
N ALA A 230 8.57 -4.97 12.61
CA ALA A 230 9.49 -5.42 13.66
C ALA A 230 10.02 -6.84 13.44
N LEU A 231 9.36 -7.65 12.60
CA LEU A 231 9.83 -8.97 12.20
C LEU A 231 10.90 -8.91 11.11
N ARG A 232 10.94 -7.81 10.34
CA ARG A 232 11.82 -7.64 9.18
C ARG A 232 13.28 -7.41 9.58
N THR A 233 14.20 -7.85 8.74
CA THR A 233 15.65 -7.67 8.93
C THR A 233 16.22 -6.49 8.14
N ASP A 234 15.48 -5.97 7.16
CA ASP A 234 15.93 -4.98 6.17
C ASP A 234 15.33 -3.58 6.39
N SER A 235 14.89 -3.25 7.61
CA SER A 235 14.28 -1.95 7.86
C SER A 235 15.30 -0.83 7.90
N LEU A 236 14.87 0.31 7.36
CA LEU A 236 15.50 1.60 7.64
C LEU A 236 15.26 1.98 9.10
N ALA A 237 16.34 2.35 9.79
CA ALA A 237 16.32 2.76 11.18
C ALA A 237 17.13 4.04 11.39
N PHE A 238 16.96 4.64 12.56
CA PHE A 238 17.73 5.78 13.02
C PHE A 238 17.97 5.69 14.52
N MET A 239 18.94 6.45 15.01
CA MET A 239 19.21 6.60 16.44
C MET A 239 18.26 7.63 17.05
N GLY A 240 17.29 7.14 17.83
CA GLY A 240 16.39 7.97 18.62
C GLY A 240 16.60 7.82 20.13
N PRO A 241 15.87 8.58 20.94
CA PRO A 241 16.03 8.57 22.39
C PRO A 241 15.56 7.22 22.99
N SER A 242 16.21 6.80 24.08
CA SER A 242 15.99 5.48 24.71
C SER A 242 14.55 5.27 25.19
N TRP A 243 13.89 6.33 25.68
CA TRP A 243 12.48 6.26 26.09
C TRP A 243 11.56 5.92 24.93
N LEU A 244 11.85 6.45 23.73
CA LEU A 244 11.04 6.20 22.54
C LEU A 244 11.25 4.76 22.07
N ALA A 245 12.49 4.29 22.01
CA ALA A 245 12.78 2.89 21.69
C ALA A 245 12.09 1.93 22.68
N SER A 246 12.11 2.26 23.98
CA SER A 246 11.44 1.48 25.02
C SER A 246 9.92 1.48 24.86
N MET A 247 9.32 2.62 24.51
CA MET A 247 7.89 2.72 24.21
C MET A 247 7.51 1.86 22.99
N MET A 248 8.27 1.96 21.89
CA MET A 248 8.08 1.15 20.69
C MET A 248 8.17 -0.34 21.01
N ASN A 249 9.15 -0.72 21.85
CA ASN A 249 9.32 -2.10 22.29
C ASN A 249 8.17 -2.60 23.16
N GLY A 250 7.68 -1.77 24.08
CA GLY A 250 6.53 -2.09 24.94
C GLY A 250 5.24 -2.25 24.14
N LEU A 251 4.99 -1.37 23.16
CA LEU A 251 3.83 -1.50 22.26
C LEU A 251 3.86 -2.77 21.41
N TRP A 252 5.06 -3.26 21.08
CA TRP A 252 5.22 -4.51 20.33
C TRP A 252 5.20 -5.77 21.21
N ALA A 253 5.40 -5.64 22.54
CA ALA A 253 5.52 -6.75 23.47
C ALA A 253 4.44 -7.86 23.35
N PRO A 254 3.17 -7.56 23.03
CA PRO A 254 2.17 -8.63 22.85
C PRO A 254 2.54 -9.69 21.79
N MET A 255 3.42 -9.36 20.83
CA MET A 255 3.88 -10.30 19.79
C MET A 255 4.93 -11.29 20.29
N SER A 256 5.62 -11.02 21.40
CA SER A 256 6.76 -11.82 21.85
C SER A 256 6.41 -13.25 22.29
N GLY A 257 5.12 -13.55 22.47
CA GLY A 257 4.67 -14.91 22.78
C GLY A 257 4.70 -15.87 21.59
N LEU A 258 4.73 -15.35 20.35
CA LEU A 258 4.69 -16.15 19.12
C LEU A 258 5.79 -15.79 18.13
N PHE A 259 6.36 -14.58 18.22
CA PHE A 259 7.32 -14.08 17.26
C PHE A 259 8.50 -13.41 17.95
N ASP A 260 9.67 -13.57 17.35
CA ASP A 260 10.86 -12.80 17.69
C ASP A 260 10.99 -11.58 16.77
N LYS A 261 11.61 -10.52 17.29
CA LYS A 261 11.94 -9.36 16.46
C LYS A 261 13.03 -9.75 15.47
N GLY A 262 12.87 -9.28 14.24
CA GLY A 262 13.93 -9.29 13.26
C GLY A 262 15.13 -8.51 13.79
N PHE A 263 16.33 -8.99 13.46
CA PHE A 263 17.57 -8.33 13.82
C PHE A 263 17.57 -6.88 13.32
N LEU A 264 18.00 -5.97 14.17
CA LEU A 264 18.29 -4.58 13.82
C LEU A 264 19.70 -4.30 14.31
N ASP A 265 20.58 -3.94 13.39
CA ASP A 265 21.96 -3.61 13.75
C ASP A 265 21.98 -2.30 14.58
N PRO A 266 22.45 -2.35 15.84
CA PRO A 266 22.51 -1.19 16.71
C PRO A 266 23.35 -0.04 16.16
N ALA A 267 24.28 -0.30 15.24
CA ALA A 267 25.09 0.74 14.60
C ALA A 267 24.25 1.66 13.69
N TYR A 268 23.17 1.15 13.10
CA TYR A 268 22.31 1.89 12.18
C TYR A 268 21.07 2.51 12.86
N GLY A 269 20.70 2.04 14.05
CA GLY A 269 19.61 2.65 14.81
C GLY A 269 19.00 1.75 15.87
N ASN A 270 18.16 2.36 16.71
CA ASN A 270 17.35 1.66 17.72
C ASN A 270 15.85 1.74 17.45
N ILE A 271 15.43 2.50 16.42
CA ILE A 271 14.03 2.67 16.03
C ILE A 271 13.88 2.49 14.52
N ARG A 272 13.01 1.57 14.10
CA ARG A 272 12.62 1.39 12.70
C ARG A 272 11.72 2.54 12.25
N ILE A 273 12.13 3.25 11.19
CA ILE A 273 11.42 4.45 10.67
C ILE A 273 9.96 4.11 10.36
N SER A 274 9.72 2.99 9.69
CA SER A 274 8.39 2.53 9.31
C SER A 274 7.46 2.32 10.52
N GLN A 275 7.98 1.84 11.66
CA GLN A 275 7.16 1.64 12.85
C GLN A 275 6.76 2.98 13.47
N LEU A 276 7.71 3.92 13.58
CA LEU A 276 7.40 5.25 14.10
C LEU A 276 6.41 5.99 13.19
N LEU A 277 6.65 5.95 11.87
CA LEU A 277 5.74 6.54 10.88
C LEU A 277 4.34 5.91 10.97
N ALA A 278 4.25 4.61 11.18
CA ALA A 278 2.96 3.93 11.37
C ALA A 278 2.19 4.49 12.58
N LEU A 279 2.83 4.65 13.73
CA LEU A 279 2.19 5.26 14.91
C LEU A 279 1.75 6.70 14.64
N LEU A 280 2.61 7.51 14.01
CA LEU A 280 2.29 8.89 13.66
C LEU A 280 1.09 8.96 12.70
N LEU A 281 1.00 8.05 11.73
CA LEU A 281 -0.14 7.96 10.81
C LEU A 281 -1.44 7.56 11.52
N ILE A 282 -1.39 6.64 12.49
CA ILE A 282 -2.56 6.28 13.31
C ILE A 282 -3.05 7.52 14.08
N ILE A 283 -2.14 8.21 14.78
CA ILE A 283 -2.45 9.40 15.55
C ILE A 283 -3.02 10.50 14.64
N ALA A 284 -2.37 10.76 13.50
CA ALA A 284 -2.81 11.76 12.54
C ALA A 284 -4.20 11.44 11.96
N ALA A 285 -4.48 10.17 11.66
CA ALA A 285 -5.79 9.73 11.17
C ALA A 285 -6.89 9.89 12.23
N ILE A 286 -6.61 9.55 13.49
CA ILE A 286 -7.55 9.75 14.61
C ILE A 286 -7.82 11.24 14.83
N ILE A 287 -6.77 12.07 14.88
CA ILE A 287 -6.91 13.54 15.01
C ILE A 287 -7.72 14.08 13.83
N PHE A 288 -7.44 13.64 12.61
CA PHE A 288 -8.18 14.04 11.42
C PHE A 288 -9.68 13.75 11.55
N ILE A 289 -10.07 12.57 12.04
CA ILE A 289 -11.47 12.21 12.30
C ILE A 289 -12.07 13.14 13.36
N ILE A 290 -11.42 13.25 14.53
CA ILE A 290 -11.92 14.03 15.67
C ILE A 290 -12.11 15.50 15.28
N VAL A 291 -11.07 16.14 14.73
CA VAL A 291 -11.10 17.55 14.33
C VAL A 291 -12.22 17.79 13.33
N ARG A 292 -12.39 16.94 12.32
CA ARG A 292 -13.43 17.13 11.32
C ARG A 292 -14.83 16.91 11.86
N ARG A 293 -15.02 16.00 12.81
CA ARG A 293 -16.32 15.82 13.49
C ARG A 293 -16.65 17.01 14.39
N VAL A 294 -15.72 17.46 15.21
CA VAL A 294 -15.92 18.58 16.16
C VAL A 294 -16.12 19.91 15.42
N THR A 295 -15.39 20.15 14.34
CA THR A 295 -15.50 21.40 13.55
C THR A 295 -16.66 21.41 12.56
N GLY A 296 -17.48 20.35 12.50
CA GLY A 296 -18.59 20.24 11.54
C GLY A 296 -18.18 20.03 10.08
N LYS A 297 -16.87 19.88 9.78
CA LYS A 297 -16.34 19.61 8.43
C LYS A 297 -16.62 18.18 7.92
N ALA A 298 -17.25 17.34 8.74
CA ALA A 298 -17.69 15.98 8.43
C ALA A 298 -19.22 15.92 8.27
N ASP A 299 -19.77 16.88 7.53
CA ASP A 299 -21.20 17.08 7.27
C ASP A 299 -21.78 16.05 6.30
N VAL A 300 -21.01 15.62 5.30
CA VAL A 300 -21.43 14.64 4.29
C VAL A 300 -21.12 13.21 4.74
N ARG A 301 -22.07 12.29 4.59
CA ARG A 301 -21.89 10.85 4.88
C ARG A 301 -21.15 10.16 3.75
N TYR A 302 -20.52 9.05 4.06
CA TYR A 302 -19.88 8.22 3.04
C TYR A 302 -20.92 7.67 2.03
N SER A 303 -22.09 7.24 2.50
CA SER A 303 -23.14 6.64 1.65
C SER A 303 -23.91 7.63 0.78
N ASP A 304 -23.79 8.94 1.01
CA ASP A 304 -24.52 9.95 0.23
C ASP A 304 -24.17 9.83 -1.27
N PRO A 305 -25.04 10.26 -2.20
CA PRO A 305 -24.70 10.31 -3.63
C PRO A 305 -23.49 11.20 -3.93
N ILE A 306 -22.80 10.95 -5.05
CA ILE A 306 -21.74 11.84 -5.55
C ILE A 306 -22.27 12.64 -6.73
N VAL A 307 -22.35 13.95 -6.55
CA VAL A 307 -22.64 14.89 -7.64
C VAL A 307 -21.34 15.58 -8.04
N THR A 308 -21.03 15.54 -9.33
CA THR A 308 -19.90 16.31 -9.89
C THR A 308 -20.30 17.76 -10.09
N THR A 309 -19.38 18.68 -9.82
CA THR A 309 -19.55 20.10 -10.12
C THR A 309 -19.29 20.45 -11.60
N LYS A 310 -18.83 19.47 -12.40
CA LYS A 310 -18.45 19.64 -13.81
C LYS A 310 -18.99 18.48 -14.68
N PRO A 311 -20.32 18.35 -14.83
CA PRO A 311 -20.94 17.25 -15.57
C PRO A 311 -20.42 17.08 -17.00
N GLU A 312 -20.18 18.18 -17.69
CA GLU A 312 -19.72 18.23 -19.07
C GLU A 312 -18.37 17.50 -19.26
N ARG A 313 -17.46 17.64 -18.28
CA ARG A 313 -16.15 16.96 -18.29
C ARG A 313 -16.23 15.46 -18.02
N ASN A 314 -17.39 15.01 -17.58
CA ASN A 314 -17.70 13.61 -17.34
C ASN A 314 -18.68 13.06 -18.40
N GLY A 315 -19.00 13.85 -19.44
CA GLY A 315 -19.97 13.48 -20.48
C GLY A 315 -21.35 13.15 -19.91
N LEU A 316 -21.78 13.86 -18.86
CA LEU A 316 -23.12 13.76 -18.28
C LEU A 316 -23.98 14.89 -18.84
N THR A 317 -25.19 14.57 -19.31
CA THR A 317 -26.26 15.54 -19.59
C THR A 317 -26.95 15.94 -18.29
N ALA A 318 -27.74 17.02 -18.30
CA ALA A 318 -28.50 17.47 -17.12
C ALA A 318 -29.38 16.34 -16.54
N ASP A 319 -30.14 15.63 -17.39
CA ASP A 319 -30.99 14.50 -17.00
C ASP A 319 -30.19 13.30 -16.45
N GLY A 320 -28.96 13.09 -16.94
CA GLY A 320 -28.08 12.02 -16.47
C GLY A 320 -27.57 12.24 -15.04
N GLN A 321 -27.58 13.48 -14.55
CA GLN A 321 -27.22 13.79 -13.17
C GLN A 321 -28.34 13.45 -12.18
N GLU A 322 -29.60 13.76 -12.51
CA GLU A 322 -30.76 13.40 -11.68
C GLU A 322 -30.90 11.89 -11.55
N ILE A 323 -30.80 11.14 -12.65
CA ILE A 323 -30.91 9.67 -12.64
C ILE A 323 -29.78 9.03 -11.82
N ALA A 324 -28.55 9.55 -11.90
CA ALA A 324 -27.42 9.05 -11.10
C ALA A 324 -27.58 9.33 -9.60
N ALA A 325 -28.15 10.50 -9.25
CA ALA A 325 -28.46 10.85 -7.87
C ALA A 325 -29.61 10.00 -7.29
N GLU A 326 -30.65 9.73 -8.08
CA GLU A 326 -31.80 8.91 -7.71
C GLU A 326 -31.46 7.41 -7.57
N ALA A 327 -30.63 6.87 -8.47
CA ALA A 327 -30.16 5.48 -8.40
C ALA A 327 -29.28 5.21 -7.16
N GLY A 328 -28.57 6.23 -6.66
CA GLY A 328 -27.84 6.18 -5.38
C GLY A 328 -28.76 6.24 -4.17
N ALA A 329 -29.83 7.04 -4.22
CA ALA A 329 -30.80 7.20 -3.13
C ALA A 329 -31.78 6.02 -2.99
N GLY A 330 -32.10 5.33 -4.08
CA GLY A 330 -33.10 4.25 -4.12
C GLY A 330 -32.67 2.92 -3.45
N LYS A 331 -31.37 2.71 -3.18
CA LYS A 331 -30.87 1.45 -2.59
C LYS A 331 -30.89 1.42 -1.05
N ASP A 332 -31.11 2.55 -0.39
CA ASP A 332 -31.18 2.65 1.09
C ASP A 332 -32.63 2.59 1.64
N LYS A 333 -33.64 2.40 0.77
CA LYS A 333 -35.07 2.30 1.15
C LYS A 333 -35.61 0.86 1.27
N LYS A 334 -34.76 -0.17 1.25
CA LYS A 334 -35.17 -1.56 1.50
C LYS A 334 -34.38 -2.21 2.62
#